data_AF-A0A151QIT2-F1
#
_entry.id   AF-A0A151QIT2-F1
#
_cell.length_a   1.000
_cell.length_b   1.000
_cell.length_c   1.000
_cell.angle_alpha   90.00
_cell.angle_beta   90.00
_cell.angle_gamma   90.00
#
_symmetry.space_group_name_H-M   'P 1'
#
loop_
_entity.id
_entity.type
_entity.pdbx_description
1 polymer ?
#
loop_
_entity_poly.entity_id
_entity_poly.type
_entity_poly.pdbx_seq_one_letter_code
_entity_poly.pdbx_strand_id
1 'polypeptide(L)'
;MSPAQKAVLISLADNANDSGHCWPSVALIAQRTCLSVRAVHNAIKWLESSGILSADRSNGRHTKYVISVENYDKPRHEVHRRRKCTGAADADTPAPDAGVPLHEVPIPLHQVHTNHHEPPLEPSKNQNKPGGFDPANYLQALGVANTTITDWLAHRKKKKANPSQTAIDEIARQAARAGMSLDDALRESCALGWIGFKAEWVKPNRLARVGGAQGSAMNQQRLEIANAMYRQTRGDDERTIDG
;
A
#
# COMPACT_ATOMS: atom_id res chain seq x y z
N MET A 1 18.10 -8.60 -25.50
CA MET A 1 16.86 -8.64 -24.68
C MET A 1 16.79 -9.95 -23.90
N SER A 2 16.73 -9.87 -22.57
CA SER A 2 16.49 -11.02 -21.68
C SER A 2 15.02 -11.47 -21.71
N PRO A 3 14.69 -12.70 -21.24
CA PRO A 3 13.31 -13.16 -21.14
C PRO A 3 12.42 -12.25 -20.31
N ALA A 4 12.94 -11.71 -19.19
CA ALA A 4 12.21 -10.78 -18.35
C ALA A 4 11.87 -9.46 -19.08
N GLN A 5 12.80 -8.92 -19.88
CA GLN A 5 12.56 -7.72 -20.68
C GLN A 5 11.49 -7.96 -21.75
N LYS A 6 11.50 -9.15 -22.37
CA LYS A 6 10.47 -9.54 -23.34
C LYS A 6 9.09 -9.68 -22.69
N ALA A 7 9.00 -10.36 -21.55
CA ALA A 7 7.75 -10.53 -20.82
C ALA A 7 7.12 -9.19 -20.41
N VAL A 8 7.94 -8.26 -19.91
CA VAL A 8 7.49 -6.90 -19.57
C VAL A 8 7.01 -6.15 -20.82
N LEU A 9 7.75 -6.22 -21.92
CA LEU A 9 7.35 -5.57 -23.17
C LEU A 9 6.01 -6.12 -23.71
N ILE A 10 5.83 -7.44 -23.71
CA ILE A 10 4.57 -8.09 -24.12
C ILE A 10 3.42 -7.60 -23.24
N SER A 11 3.61 -7.61 -21.91
CA SER A 11 2.59 -7.12 -20.99
C SER A 11 2.26 -5.64 -21.21
N LEU A 12 3.21 -4.80 -21.62
CA LEU A 12 2.95 -3.39 -21.94
C LEU A 12 2.17 -3.27 -23.26
N ALA A 13 2.58 -4.03 -24.28
CA ALA A 13 1.95 -4.04 -25.60
C ALA A 13 0.48 -4.50 -25.55
N ASP A 14 0.17 -5.51 -24.73
CA ASP A 14 -1.21 -5.98 -24.54
C ASP A 14 -2.14 -4.93 -23.92
N ASN A 15 -1.59 -3.93 -23.23
CA ASN A 15 -2.35 -2.80 -22.66
C ASN A 15 -2.23 -1.52 -23.52
N ALA A 16 -1.53 -1.57 -24.64
CA ALA A 16 -1.32 -0.42 -25.49
C ALA A 16 -2.56 -0.16 -26.36
N ASN A 17 -2.90 1.12 -26.50
CA ASN A 17 -3.90 1.55 -27.47
C ASN A 17 -3.31 1.59 -28.89
N ASP A 18 -4.16 1.89 -29.89
CA ASP A 18 -3.75 1.97 -31.31
C ASP A 18 -2.65 3.01 -31.58
N SER A 19 -2.45 3.96 -30.66
CA SER A 19 -1.38 4.95 -30.72
C SER A 19 -0.12 4.55 -29.94
N GLY A 20 -0.02 3.31 -29.45
CA GLY A 20 1.14 2.80 -28.71
C GLY A 20 1.28 3.30 -27.27
N HIS A 21 0.25 3.96 -26.71
CA HIS A 21 0.25 4.44 -25.33
C HIS A 21 -0.37 3.40 -24.39
N CYS A 22 0.24 3.20 -23.22
CA CYS A 22 -0.31 2.36 -22.15
C CYS A 22 -0.08 2.99 -20.76
N TRP A 23 -0.97 2.70 -19.81
CA TRP A 23 -0.89 3.19 -18.41
C TRP A 23 -1.00 2.09 -17.33
N PRO A 24 -0.40 0.89 -17.50
CA PRO A 24 -0.44 -0.11 -16.45
C PRO A 24 0.41 0.33 -15.25
N SER A 25 -0.03 -0.01 -14.04
CA SER A 25 0.78 0.17 -12.85
C SER A 25 1.93 -0.84 -12.83
N VAL A 26 3.05 -0.50 -12.20
CA VAL A 26 4.16 -1.45 -12.02
C VAL A 26 3.71 -2.71 -11.27
N ALA A 27 2.78 -2.57 -10.32
CA ALA A 27 2.19 -3.70 -9.61
C ALA A 27 1.43 -4.65 -10.55
N LEU A 28 0.64 -4.10 -11.49
CA LEU A 28 -0.07 -4.89 -12.49
C LEU A 28 0.89 -5.63 -13.41
N ILE A 29 1.95 -4.96 -13.87
CA ILE A 29 2.98 -5.59 -14.72
C ILE A 29 3.69 -6.73 -13.95
N ALA A 30 4.06 -6.50 -12.69
CA ALA A 30 4.69 -7.51 -11.83
C ALA A 30 3.79 -8.74 -11.65
N GLN A 31 2.50 -8.52 -11.41
CA GLN A 31 1.51 -9.59 -11.30
C GLN A 31 1.39 -10.39 -12.60
N ARG A 32 1.25 -9.71 -13.76
CA ARG A 32 1.09 -10.37 -15.06
C ARG A 32 2.32 -11.14 -15.51
N THR A 33 3.50 -10.62 -15.20
CA THR A 33 4.78 -11.22 -15.64
C THR A 33 5.37 -12.19 -14.63
N CYS A 34 4.76 -12.31 -13.44
CA CYS A 34 5.30 -13.09 -12.31
C CYS A 34 6.73 -12.68 -11.93
N LEU A 35 7.09 -11.41 -12.16
CA LEU A 35 8.40 -10.85 -11.84
C LEU A 35 8.34 -10.02 -10.57
N SER A 36 9.45 -9.96 -9.84
CA SER A 36 9.56 -9.00 -8.74
C SER A 36 9.48 -7.56 -9.26
N VAL A 37 8.92 -6.66 -8.46
CA VAL A 37 8.83 -5.22 -8.79
C VAL A 37 10.20 -4.64 -9.18
N ARG A 38 11.28 -5.08 -8.51
CA ARG A 38 12.65 -4.69 -8.84
C ARG A 38 13.08 -5.16 -10.24
N ALA A 39 12.75 -6.41 -10.59
CA ALA A 39 13.04 -6.94 -11.92
C ALA A 39 12.26 -6.19 -13.01
N VAL A 40 11.00 -5.83 -12.75
CA VAL A 40 10.19 -5.00 -13.66
C VAL A 40 10.81 -3.61 -13.83
N HIS A 41 11.21 -2.93 -12.76
CA HIS A 41 11.90 -1.64 -12.86
C HIS A 41 13.20 -1.75 -13.67
N ASN A 42 14.01 -2.79 -13.44
CA ASN A 42 15.25 -2.99 -14.18
C ASN A 42 14.98 -3.27 -15.67
N ALA A 43 13.92 -4.03 -15.99
CA ALA A 43 13.50 -4.26 -17.35
C ALA A 43 13.05 -2.96 -18.04
N ILE A 44 12.21 -2.15 -17.38
CA ILE A 44 11.76 -0.85 -17.89
C ILE A 44 12.94 0.08 -18.16
N LYS A 45 13.88 0.21 -17.21
CA LYS A 45 15.10 1.03 -17.39
C LYS A 45 15.92 0.60 -18.62
N TRP A 46 16.06 -0.71 -18.82
CA TRP A 46 16.76 -1.25 -19.98
C TRP A 46 15.99 -0.94 -21.28
N LEU A 47 14.67 -1.10 -21.28
CA LEU A 47 13.82 -0.78 -22.43
C LEU A 47 13.92 0.70 -22.80
N GLU A 48 13.92 1.60 -21.81
CA GLU A 48 14.16 3.04 -22.00
C GLU A 48 15.55 3.31 -22.58
N SER A 49 16.59 2.67 -22.04
CA SER A 49 17.97 2.83 -22.51
C SER A 49 18.17 2.30 -23.93
N SER A 50 17.39 1.30 -24.33
CA SER A 50 17.39 0.72 -25.67
C SER A 50 16.51 1.47 -26.69
N GLY A 51 15.83 2.54 -26.28
CA GLY A 51 14.96 3.36 -27.13
C GLY A 51 13.59 2.75 -27.47
N ILE A 52 13.28 1.52 -27.00
CA ILE A 52 12.01 0.81 -27.29
C ILE A 52 10.82 1.45 -26.55
N LEU A 53 11.08 2.03 -25.39
CA LEU A 53 10.04 2.47 -24.46
C LEU A 53 10.37 3.87 -23.95
N SER A 54 9.37 4.74 -23.85
CA SER A 54 9.46 6.01 -23.13
C SER A 54 8.47 6.03 -21.97
N ALA A 55 8.93 6.30 -20.75
CA ALA A 55 8.06 6.35 -19.57
C ALA A 55 7.96 7.78 -19.02
N ASP A 56 6.82 8.42 -19.25
CA ASP A 56 6.48 9.72 -18.68
C ASP A 56 5.94 9.56 -17.26
N ARG A 57 6.65 10.18 -16.31
CA ARG A 57 6.40 10.14 -14.86
C ARG A 57 5.94 11.50 -14.31
N SER A 58 5.66 12.48 -15.17
CA SER A 58 5.31 13.86 -14.81
C SER A 58 4.08 13.98 -13.92
N ASN A 59 3.09 13.10 -14.11
CA ASN A 59 1.81 13.18 -13.41
C ASN A 59 1.87 12.73 -11.93
N GLY A 60 2.96 12.09 -11.49
CA GLY A 60 3.16 11.63 -10.10
C GLY A 60 2.21 10.52 -9.60
N ARG A 61 1.01 10.38 -10.18
CA ARG A 61 -0.02 9.39 -9.80
C ARG A 61 0.00 8.14 -10.67
N HIS A 62 0.32 8.28 -11.95
CA HIS A 62 0.47 7.18 -12.88
C HIS A 62 1.63 7.45 -13.84
N THR A 63 2.23 6.38 -14.34
CA THR A 63 3.26 6.44 -15.37
C THR A 63 2.63 6.12 -16.71
N LYS A 64 2.82 7.00 -17.69
CA LYS A 64 2.41 6.78 -19.07
C LYS A 64 3.59 6.19 -19.83
N TYR A 65 3.38 5.05 -20.46
CA TYR A 65 4.37 4.37 -21.27
C TYR A 65 4.00 4.52 -22.74
N VAL A 66 5.00 4.81 -23.57
CA VAL A 66 4.88 4.89 -25.02
C VAL A 66 5.85 3.89 -25.63
N ILE A 67 5.32 2.94 -26.41
CA ILE A 67 6.12 1.92 -27.07
C ILE A 67 6.50 2.44 -28.46
N SER A 68 7.79 2.62 -28.71
CA SER A 68 8.33 3.09 -29.98
C SER A 68 9.22 1.99 -30.57
N VAL A 69 8.62 1.12 -31.39
CA VAL A 69 9.33 -0.01 -32.02
C VAL A 69 10.35 0.46 -33.06
N GLU A 70 10.14 1.65 -33.65
CA GLU A 70 10.97 2.23 -34.71
C GLU A 70 12.40 2.55 -34.26
N ASN A 71 12.58 2.91 -32.98
CA ASN A 71 13.88 3.28 -32.43
C ASN A 71 14.75 2.07 -32.07
N TYR A 72 14.24 0.86 -32.27
CA TYR A 72 14.96 -0.34 -31.87
C TYR A 72 15.88 -0.86 -32.97
N ASP A 73 17.11 -0.36 -32.98
CA ASP A 73 18.16 -0.85 -33.87
C ASP A 73 18.80 -2.12 -33.27
N LYS A 74 18.19 -3.27 -33.55
CA LYS A 74 18.83 -4.57 -33.28
C LYS A 74 19.90 -4.80 -34.34
N PRO A 75 21.12 -5.24 -34.00
CA PRO A 75 21.93 -5.94 -34.99
C PRO A 75 21.08 -7.10 -35.48
N ARG A 76 20.74 -7.10 -36.77
CA ARG A 76 20.07 -8.23 -37.42
C ARG A 76 20.93 -9.44 -37.06
N HIS A 77 20.41 -10.32 -36.21
CA HIS A 77 21.10 -11.58 -35.99
C HIS A 77 21.29 -12.19 -37.37
N GLU A 78 22.54 -12.35 -37.78
CA GLU A 78 22.87 -13.20 -38.91
C GLU A 78 22.38 -14.58 -38.52
N VAL A 79 21.14 -14.88 -38.89
CA VAL A 79 20.64 -16.23 -38.93
C VAL A 79 21.54 -16.94 -39.93
N HIS A 80 22.55 -17.65 -39.42
CA HIS A 80 23.32 -18.56 -40.26
C HIS A 80 22.30 -19.49 -40.91
N ARG A 81 22.04 -19.27 -42.21
CA ARG A 81 21.21 -20.15 -43.02
C ARG A 81 21.75 -21.55 -42.75
N ARG A 82 20.91 -22.47 -42.25
CA ARG A 82 21.31 -23.84 -41.96
C ARG A 82 21.92 -24.43 -43.24
N ARG A 83 23.26 -24.51 -43.32
CA ARG A 83 23.98 -24.93 -44.54
C ARG A 83 24.14 -26.44 -44.64
N LYS A 84 24.01 -27.15 -43.51
CA LYS A 84 24.02 -28.62 -43.45
C LYS A 84 22.64 -29.10 -43.00
N CYS A 85 21.87 -29.60 -43.97
CA CYS A 85 20.94 -30.68 -43.71
C CYS A 85 21.76 -31.96 -43.86
N THR A 86 21.86 -32.79 -42.81
CA THR A 86 22.41 -34.14 -42.96
C THR A 86 21.41 -34.90 -43.82
N GLY A 87 21.72 -35.09 -45.10
CA GLY A 87 20.89 -35.89 -45.99
C GLY A 87 20.89 -37.33 -45.49
N ALA A 88 19.74 -37.99 -45.52
CA ALA A 88 19.54 -39.36 -45.05
C ALA A 88 20.28 -40.44 -45.88
N ALA A 89 21.18 -40.05 -46.79
CA ALA A 89 21.78 -40.93 -47.77
C ALA A 89 22.93 -41.79 -47.23
N ASP A 90 23.59 -41.38 -46.14
CA ASP A 90 24.78 -42.05 -45.59
C ASP A 90 24.59 -42.51 -44.12
N ALA A 91 23.35 -42.76 -43.70
CA ALA A 91 23.14 -43.43 -42.42
C ALA A 91 23.36 -44.93 -42.62
N ASP A 92 24.40 -45.49 -41.98
CA ASP A 92 24.56 -46.94 -41.85
C ASP A 92 23.24 -47.53 -41.36
N THR A 93 22.75 -48.53 -42.09
CA THR A 93 21.50 -49.23 -41.75
C THR A 93 21.58 -49.69 -40.30
N PRO A 94 20.58 -49.39 -39.44
CA PRO A 94 20.62 -49.86 -38.06
C PRO A 94 20.71 -51.39 -38.04
N ALA A 95 21.48 -51.93 -37.09
CA ALA A 95 21.62 -53.36 -36.87
C ALA A 95 20.24 -54.08 -36.89
N PRO A 96 20.15 -55.33 -37.37
CA PRO A 96 18.89 -56.05 -37.55
C PRO A 96 18.06 -56.29 -36.26
N ASP A 97 18.56 -55.86 -35.10
CA ASP A 97 17.88 -55.93 -33.80
C ASP A 97 17.62 -54.52 -33.19
N ALA A 98 17.72 -53.46 -33.99
CA ALA A 98 17.22 -52.15 -33.57
C ALA A 98 15.69 -52.22 -33.57
N GLY A 99 15.10 -52.38 -32.38
CA GLY A 99 13.66 -52.42 -32.16
C GLY A 99 12.94 -51.32 -32.96
N VAL A 100 11.79 -51.70 -33.51
CA VAL A 100 10.92 -50.85 -34.33
C VAL A 100 10.84 -49.45 -33.71
N PRO A 101 11.09 -48.36 -34.45
CA PRO A 101 10.89 -47.03 -33.92
C PRO A 101 9.43 -46.93 -33.50
N LEU A 102 9.18 -46.67 -32.21
CA LEU A 102 7.86 -46.40 -31.66
C LEU A 102 7.33 -45.12 -32.31
N HIS A 103 6.79 -45.28 -33.52
CA HIS A 103 6.09 -44.25 -34.27
C HIS A 103 4.59 -44.50 -34.19
N GLU A 104 4.11 -44.73 -32.97
CA GLU A 104 2.71 -44.64 -32.64
C GLU A 104 2.61 -43.96 -31.29
N VAL A 105 2.12 -42.72 -31.34
CA VAL A 105 1.86 -41.87 -30.18
C VAL A 105 0.82 -42.58 -29.30
N PRO A 106 1.16 -43.08 -28.11
CA PRO A 106 0.17 -43.67 -27.25
C PRO A 106 -0.55 -42.54 -26.52
N ILE A 107 -1.73 -42.20 -27.04
CA ILE A 107 -2.91 -41.70 -26.32
C ILE A 107 -2.74 -40.31 -25.64
N PRO A 108 -3.66 -39.35 -25.84
CA PRO A 108 -3.54 -38.04 -25.20
C PRO A 108 -3.45 -38.21 -23.68
N LEU A 109 -2.42 -37.59 -23.09
CA LEU A 109 -2.23 -37.49 -21.66
C LEU A 109 -3.57 -37.16 -21.01
N HIS A 110 -3.98 -38.04 -20.10
CA HIS A 110 -5.12 -37.88 -19.20
C HIS A 110 -5.25 -36.40 -18.85
N GLN A 111 -6.34 -35.75 -19.29
CA GLN A 111 -6.72 -34.46 -18.73
C GLN A 111 -6.94 -34.73 -17.26
N VAL A 112 -5.95 -34.36 -16.46
CA VAL A 112 -6.10 -34.29 -15.02
C VAL A 112 -7.27 -33.34 -14.82
N HIS A 113 -8.41 -33.88 -14.38
CA HIS A 113 -9.53 -33.09 -13.93
C HIS A 113 -8.94 -32.14 -12.90
N THR A 114 -8.79 -30.88 -13.29
CA THR A 114 -8.24 -29.91 -12.38
C THR A 114 -9.29 -29.81 -11.27
N ASN A 115 -8.90 -30.12 -10.04
CA ASN A 115 -9.59 -29.61 -8.85
C ASN A 115 -9.33 -28.09 -8.77
N HIS A 116 -9.61 -27.39 -9.87
CA HIS A 116 -9.64 -25.95 -9.93
C HIS A 116 -10.99 -25.55 -9.35
N HIS A 117 -11.06 -25.54 -8.02
CA HIS A 117 -11.86 -24.50 -7.40
C HIS A 117 -11.18 -23.20 -7.78
N GLU A 118 -11.67 -22.57 -8.84
CA GLU A 118 -11.38 -21.18 -9.11
C GLU A 118 -11.86 -20.41 -7.87
N PRO A 119 -10.96 -19.86 -7.02
CA PRO A 119 -11.43 -18.94 -6.00
C PRO A 119 -12.14 -17.83 -6.78
N PRO A 120 -13.40 -17.49 -6.46
CA PRO A 120 -14.11 -16.48 -7.21
C PRO A 120 -13.21 -15.25 -7.34
N LEU A 121 -12.84 -14.90 -8.56
CA LEU A 121 -12.36 -13.56 -8.90
C LEU A 121 -13.56 -12.63 -8.74
N GLU A 122 -14.01 -12.45 -7.50
CA GLU A 122 -14.70 -11.24 -7.11
C GLU A 122 -13.71 -10.12 -7.40
N PRO A 123 -14.00 -9.21 -8.36
CA PRO A 123 -13.22 -8.02 -8.48
C PRO A 123 -13.41 -7.28 -7.16
N SER A 124 -12.41 -7.30 -6.29
CA SER A 124 -12.35 -6.38 -5.16
C SER A 124 -12.27 -4.98 -5.76
N LYS A 125 -13.45 -4.44 -6.02
CA LYS A 125 -13.71 -3.06 -6.38
C LYS A 125 -12.82 -2.22 -5.48
N ASN A 126 -12.10 -1.28 -6.08
CA ASN A 126 -11.72 -0.04 -5.41
C ASN A 126 -13.01 0.59 -4.88
N GLN A 127 -13.44 0.15 -3.70
CA GLN A 127 -14.38 0.89 -2.90
C GLN A 127 -13.50 1.81 -2.07
N ASN A 128 -13.68 3.11 -2.24
CA ASN A 128 -13.54 4.05 -1.12
C ASN A 128 -14.08 3.32 0.12
N LYS A 129 -13.21 2.88 1.05
CA LYS A 129 -13.68 2.09 2.19
C LYS A 129 -14.38 3.06 3.16
N PRO A 130 -15.70 3.01 3.32
CA PRO A 130 -16.35 3.62 4.47
C PRO A 130 -16.23 2.56 5.57
N GLY A 131 -15.11 2.57 6.29
CA GLY A 131 -14.78 1.52 7.27
C GLY A 131 -13.29 1.31 7.50
N GLY A 132 -12.47 2.33 7.26
CA GLY A 132 -11.13 2.36 7.85
C GLY A 132 -11.26 2.56 9.35
N PHE A 133 -10.43 1.88 10.14
CA PHE A 133 -10.30 2.17 11.57
C PHE A 133 -10.01 3.67 11.72
N ASP A 134 -10.94 4.41 12.33
CA ASP A 134 -10.76 5.82 12.63
C ASP A 134 -10.12 5.95 14.02
N PRO A 135 -8.79 6.13 14.11
CA PRO A 135 -8.11 6.24 15.39
C PRO A 135 -8.57 7.48 16.16
N ALA A 136 -9.08 8.53 15.50
CA ALA A 136 -9.52 9.74 16.18
C ALA A 136 -10.80 9.47 16.97
N ASN A 137 -11.81 8.90 16.30
CA ASN A 137 -13.07 8.51 16.95
C ASN A 137 -12.84 7.44 18.04
N TYR A 138 -11.94 6.49 17.79
CA TYR A 138 -11.63 5.46 18.76
C TYR A 138 -10.96 6.01 20.04
N LEU A 139 -9.98 6.91 19.90
CA LEU A 139 -9.35 7.57 21.05
C LEU A 139 -10.31 8.50 21.79
N GLN A 140 -11.20 9.16 21.05
CA GLN A 140 -12.23 10.02 21.64
C GLN A 140 -13.22 9.19 22.48
N ALA A 141 -13.62 8.00 22.01
CA ALA A 141 -14.46 7.06 22.76
C ALA A 141 -13.78 6.55 24.04
N LEU A 142 -12.44 6.50 24.08
CA LEU A 142 -11.65 6.16 25.27
C LEU A 142 -11.43 7.36 26.22
N GLY A 143 -12.02 8.53 25.93
CA GLY A 143 -11.96 9.71 26.79
C GLY A 143 -10.70 10.56 26.64
N VAL A 144 -9.94 10.40 25.54
CA VAL A 144 -8.76 11.22 25.26
C VAL A 144 -9.18 12.60 24.74
N ALA A 145 -8.47 13.66 25.15
CA ALA A 145 -8.78 15.02 24.70
C ALA A 145 -8.50 15.19 23.20
N ASN A 146 -9.37 15.92 22.48
CA ASN A 146 -9.24 16.15 21.03
C ASN A 146 -7.89 16.76 20.63
N THR A 147 -7.31 17.64 21.47
CA THR A 147 -5.99 18.24 21.23
C THR A 147 -4.87 17.20 21.29
N THR A 148 -4.93 16.28 22.24
CA THR A 148 -3.97 15.17 22.37
C THR A 148 -4.11 14.19 21.21
N ILE A 149 -5.33 13.95 20.73
CA ILE A 149 -5.59 13.13 19.53
C ILE A 149 -4.94 13.77 18.28
N THR A 150 -5.14 15.07 18.05
CA THR A 150 -4.56 15.75 16.88
C THR A 150 -3.03 15.70 16.89
N ASP A 151 -2.42 15.96 18.04
CA ASP A 151 -0.96 15.98 18.19
C ASP A 151 -0.37 14.58 18.01
N TRP A 152 -1.02 13.55 18.57
CA TRP A 152 -0.58 12.18 18.46
C TRP A 152 -0.68 11.64 17.03
N LEU A 153 -1.76 11.95 16.30
CA LEU A 153 -1.91 11.59 14.89
C LEU A 153 -0.86 12.30 14.02
N ALA A 154 -0.59 13.58 14.27
CA ALA A 154 0.45 14.32 13.58
C ALA A 154 1.85 13.72 13.83
N HIS A 155 2.16 13.35 15.08
CA HIS A 155 3.40 12.71 15.45
C HIS A 155 3.59 11.36 14.72
N ARG A 156 2.57 10.50 14.71
CA ARG A 156 2.61 9.20 14.04
C ARG A 156 2.72 9.29 12.53
N LYS A 157 2.07 10.29 11.92
CA LYS A 157 2.24 10.59 10.49
C LYS A 157 3.68 10.95 10.17
N LYS A 158 4.32 11.81 10.98
CA LYS A 158 5.74 12.19 10.83
C LYS A 158 6.69 10.99 10.99
N LYS A 159 6.39 10.09 11.92
CA LYS A 159 7.17 8.88 12.19
C LYS A 159 6.82 7.68 11.28
N LYS A 160 5.86 7.83 10.35
CA LYS A 160 5.37 6.78 9.45
C LYS A 160 4.88 5.52 10.19
N ALA A 161 4.27 5.71 11.36
CA ALA A 161 3.76 4.63 12.18
C ALA A 161 2.23 4.60 12.12
N ASN A 162 1.66 3.75 11.26
CA ASN A 162 0.20 3.69 11.11
C ASN A 162 -0.47 3.36 12.47
N PRO A 163 -1.48 4.13 12.92
CA PRO A 163 -2.22 3.84 14.14
C PRO A 163 -3.20 2.69 13.89
N SER A 164 -3.04 1.60 14.65
CA SER A 164 -3.97 0.46 14.65
C SER A 164 -4.63 0.32 16.01
N GLN A 165 -5.82 -0.29 16.03
CA GLN A 165 -6.58 -0.64 17.24
C GLN A 165 -5.69 -1.30 18.30
N THR A 166 -4.98 -2.37 17.92
CA THR A 166 -4.07 -3.11 18.80
C THR A 166 -2.94 -2.25 19.38
N ALA A 167 -2.42 -1.29 18.62
CA ALA A 167 -1.36 -0.40 19.11
C ALA A 167 -1.89 0.57 20.16
N ILE A 168 -3.13 1.03 20.03
CA ILE A 168 -3.80 1.88 21.01
C ILE A 168 -4.12 1.08 22.26
N ASP A 169 -4.64 -0.14 22.12
CA ASP A 169 -4.93 -1.05 23.23
C ASP A 169 -3.67 -1.40 24.04
N GLU A 170 -2.54 -1.59 23.35
CA GLU A 170 -1.25 -1.82 24.02
C GLU A 170 -0.83 -0.60 24.84
N ILE A 171 -0.90 0.60 24.25
CA ILE A 171 -0.57 1.85 24.95
C ILE A 171 -1.49 2.03 26.17
N ALA A 172 -2.80 1.75 26.03
CA ALA A 172 -3.76 1.83 27.12
C ALA A 172 -3.43 0.83 28.25
N ARG A 173 -3.09 -0.42 27.91
CA ARG A 173 -2.69 -1.43 28.90
C ARG A 173 -1.41 -1.04 29.63
N GLN A 174 -0.44 -0.48 28.91
CA GLN A 174 0.81 -0.02 29.48
C GLN A 174 0.61 1.24 30.35
N ALA A 175 -0.27 2.15 29.96
CA ALA A 175 -0.66 3.31 30.77
C ALA A 175 -1.31 2.88 32.09
N ALA A 176 -2.24 1.92 32.03
CA ALA A 176 -2.86 1.32 33.21
C ALA A 176 -1.83 0.67 34.14
N ARG A 177 -0.85 -0.06 33.58
CA ARG A 177 0.25 -0.66 34.35
C ARG A 177 1.19 0.39 34.98
N ALA A 178 1.29 1.58 34.40
CA ALA A 178 2.02 2.70 34.95
C ALA A 178 1.21 3.53 35.97
N GLY A 179 -0.08 3.23 36.14
CA GLY A 179 -0.98 4.02 36.99
C GLY A 179 -1.27 5.42 36.44
N MET A 180 -1.20 5.62 35.13
CA MET A 180 -1.51 6.90 34.47
C MET A 180 -2.63 6.77 33.45
N SER A 181 -3.28 7.90 33.14
CA SER A 181 -4.34 7.92 32.13
C SER A 181 -3.79 7.69 30.72
N LEU A 182 -4.63 7.18 29.81
CA LEU A 182 -4.27 7.04 28.39
C LEU A 182 -3.91 8.40 27.77
N ASP A 183 -4.63 9.47 28.14
CA ASP A 183 -4.38 10.83 27.68
C ASP A 183 -2.97 11.32 28.06
N ASP A 184 -2.56 11.09 29.31
CA ASP A 184 -1.23 11.46 29.79
C ASP A 184 -0.12 10.64 29.12
N ALA A 185 -0.37 9.35 28.88
CA ALA A 185 0.59 8.48 28.21
C ALA A 185 0.81 8.93 26.76
N LEU A 186 -0.25 9.34 26.05
CA LEU A 186 -0.16 9.88 24.70
C LEU A 186 0.55 11.23 24.68
N ARG A 187 0.26 12.11 25.65
CA ARG A 187 0.94 13.42 25.80
C ARG A 187 2.44 13.25 26.05
N GLU A 188 2.84 12.36 26.95
CA GLU A 188 4.25 12.06 27.25
C GLU A 188 4.94 11.44 26.02
N SER A 189 4.25 10.52 25.33
CA SER A 189 4.76 9.92 24.08
C SER A 189 5.02 10.98 23.02
N CYS A 190 4.14 11.97 22.87
CA CYS A 190 4.34 13.10 21.95
C CYS A 190 5.48 14.01 22.39
N ALA A 191 5.56 14.36 23.68
CA ALA A 191 6.57 15.27 24.21
C ALA A 191 8.01 14.71 24.08
N LEU A 192 8.16 13.39 24.27
CA LEU A 192 9.45 12.69 24.16
C LEU A 192 9.71 12.11 22.76
N GLY A 193 8.75 12.24 21.85
CA GLY A 193 8.87 11.75 20.47
C GLY A 193 8.87 10.22 20.34
N TRP A 194 8.27 9.51 21.29
CA TRP A 194 8.12 8.06 21.29
C TRP A 194 6.93 7.62 20.42
N ILE A 195 7.09 6.50 19.72
CA ILE A 195 6.03 5.92 18.86
C ILE A 195 5.14 4.94 19.65
N GLY A 196 5.70 4.32 20.69
CA GLY A 196 5.00 3.42 21.61
C GLY A 196 5.19 3.89 23.04
N PHE A 197 4.57 3.18 23.97
CA PHE A 197 4.62 3.50 25.39
C PHE A 197 4.73 2.20 26.19
N LYS A 198 5.60 2.17 27.20
CA LYS A 198 5.71 1.06 28.15
C LYS A 198 5.75 1.61 29.57
N ALA A 199 5.14 0.88 30.51
CA ALA A 199 5.08 1.31 31.91
C ALA A 199 6.48 1.47 32.53
N GLU A 200 7.42 0.61 32.16
CA GLU A 200 8.79 0.62 32.66
C GLU A 200 9.59 1.88 32.29
N TRP A 201 9.15 2.64 31.27
CA TRP A 201 9.82 3.86 30.83
C TRP A 201 9.46 5.07 31.71
N VAL A 202 8.37 4.97 32.47
CA VAL A 202 7.91 6.06 33.34
C VAL A 202 8.59 5.95 34.70
N LYS A 203 9.27 7.03 35.10
CA LYS A 203 9.89 7.12 36.43
C LYS A 203 8.80 7.34 37.47
N PRO A 204 8.81 6.65 38.64
CA PRO A 204 7.76 6.75 39.65
C PRO A 204 7.53 8.18 40.18
N ASN A 205 8.57 9.02 40.22
CA ASN A 205 8.46 10.41 40.66
C ASN A 205 7.74 11.36 39.67
N ARG A 206 7.44 10.91 38.44
CA ARG A 206 6.70 11.71 37.46
C ARG A 206 5.18 11.56 37.57
N LEU A 207 4.70 10.48 38.18
CA LEU A 207 3.26 10.20 38.38
C LEU A 207 2.62 11.21 39.35
N ALA A 208 3.40 11.79 40.26
CA ALA A 208 2.91 12.76 41.26
C ALA A 208 2.60 14.16 40.69
N ARG A 209 3.09 14.53 39.50
CA ARG A 209 2.84 15.87 38.92
C ARG A 209 1.48 16.01 38.24
N VAL A 210 0.77 14.90 38.00
CA VAL A 210 -0.44 14.88 37.17
C VAL A 210 -1.73 14.77 37.99
N GLY A 211 -1.63 14.53 39.30
CA GLY A 211 -2.78 14.50 40.22
C GLY A 211 -3.25 15.85 40.78
N GLY A 212 -2.79 16.99 40.25
CA GLY A 212 -2.97 18.31 40.87
C GLY A 212 -3.79 19.31 40.07
N ALA A 213 -5.10 19.37 40.33
CA ALA A 213 -5.93 20.58 40.50
C ALA A 213 -5.90 21.77 39.49
N GLN A 214 -5.24 21.71 38.33
CA GLN A 214 -5.14 22.87 37.42
C GLN A 214 -6.26 22.95 36.34
N GLY A 215 -7.03 21.88 36.12
CA GLY A 215 -8.13 21.88 35.13
C GLY A 215 -9.46 22.48 35.62
N SER A 216 -9.65 22.61 36.94
CA SER A 216 -10.93 23.06 37.51
C SER A 216 -11.11 24.58 37.42
N ALA A 217 -10.07 25.36 37.68
CA ALA A 217 -10.17 26.83 37.72
C ALA A 217 -10.52 27.45 36.35
N MET A 218 -9.93 26.96 35.27
CA MET A 218 -10.18 27.48 33.91
C MET A 218 -11.58 27.09 33.40
N ASN A 219 -12.05 25.87 33.71
CA ASN A 219 -13.40 25.43 33.34
C ASN A 219 -14.48 26.13 34.17
N GLN A 220 -14.21 26.40 35.45
CA GLN A 220 -15.13 27.11 36.33
C GLN A 220 -15.25 28.58 35.91
N GLN A 221 -14.15 29.23 35.52
CA GLN A 221 -14.18 30.60 34.99
C GLN A 221 -14.86 30.68 33.61
N ARG A 222 -14.71 29.66 32.76
CA ARG A 222 -15.49 29.57 31.51
C ARG A 222 -16.99 29.38 31.76
N LEU A 223 -17.36 28.58 32.76
CA LEU A 223 -18.75 28.37 33.15
C LEU A 223 -19.37 29.65 33.74
N GLU A 224 -18.61 30.38 34.56
CA GLU A 224 -19.04 31.67 35.14
C GLU A 224 -19.21 32.74 34.07
N ILE A 225 -18.32 32.83 33.09
CA ILE A 225 -18.46 33.75 31.94
C ILE A 225 -19.68 33.37 31.10
N ALA A 226 -19.89 32.08 30.83
CA ALA A 226 -21.07 31.61 30.08
C ALA A 226 -22.38 31.89 30.83
N ASN A 227 -22.42 31.65 32.14
CA ASN A 227 -23.58 31.93 32.99
C ASN A 227 -23.82 33.45 33.14
N ALA A 228 -22.77 34.27 33.17
CA ALA A 228 -22.89 35.74 33.18
C ALA A 228 -23.47 36.26 31.86
N MET A 229 -23.03 35.71 30.72
CA MET A 229 -23.62 36.05 29.41
C MET A 229 -25.10 35.64 29.31
N TYR A 230 -25.47 34.50 29.91
CA TYR A 230 -26.85 34.02 29.92
C TYR A 230 -27.78 34.83 30.86
N ARG A 231 -27.22 35.49 31.88
CA ARG A 231 -27.98 36.41 32.77
C ARG A 231 -28.21 37.77 32.12
N GLN A 232 -27.25 38.27 31.36
CA GLN A 232 -27.36 39.57 30.67
C GLN A 232 -28.44 39.56 29.58
N THR A 233 -28.62 38.42 28.90
CA THR A 233 -29.53 38.26 27.76
C THR A 233 -30.99 38.02 28.13
N ARG A 234 -31.32 37.89 29.43
CA ARG A 234 -32.69 37.64 29.92
C ARG A 234 -33.34 38.86 30.58
N GLY A 235 -32.66 40.01 30.60
CA GLY A 235 -33.10 41.23 31.28
C GLY A 235 -33.76 42.30 30.39
N ASP A 236 -33.71 42.14 29.05
CA ASP A 236 -34.12 43.20 28.12
C ASP A 236 -35.49 42.97 27.44
N ASP A 237 -36.22 41.91 27.81
CA ASP A 237 -37.51 41.52 27.18
C ASP A 237 -38.77 41.82 28.02
N GLU A 238 -38.67 42.60 29.10
CA GLU A 238 -39.85 43.06 29.89
C GLU A 238 -39.91 44.57 30.08
N ARG A 239 -39.75 45.35 29.00
CA ARG A 239 -40.05 46.79 29.08
C ARG A 239 -40.65 47.37 27.81
N THR A 240 -41.74 46.79 27.31
CA THR A 240 -42.71 47.51 26.44
C THR A 240 -44.08 46.84 26.49
N ILE A 241 -44.85 47.10 27.55
CA ILE A 241 -46.33 47.12 27.49
C ILE A 241 -46.77 48.32 28.35
N ASP A 242 -47.75 49.06 27.82
CA ASP A 242 -48.49 50.20 28.35
C ASP A 242 -47.91 51.61 28.22
N GLY A 243 -48.63 52.45 27.45
CA GLY A 243 -48.62 53.90 27.52
C GLY A 243 -48.81 54.61 26.19
#